data_AF-A0A397AIW7-F1
#
_entry.id   AF-A0A397AIW7-F1
#
_cell.length_a   1.000
_cell.length_b   1.000
_cell.length_c   1.000
_cell.angle_alpha   90.00
_cell.angle_beta   90.00
_cell.angle_gamma   90.00
#
_symmetry.space_group_name_H-M   'P 1'
#
loop_
_entity.id
_entity.type
_entity.pdbx_description
1 polymer ?
#
loop_
_entity_poly.entity_id
_entity_poly.type
_entity_poly.pdbx_seq_one_letter_code
_entity_poly.pdbx_strand_id
1 'polypeptide(L)'
;MAKKDKKAAAAKKDEKKARQELKQQKINKKKASKEAKDAGEEDIEAILQEFMKKDAAKVAIAVVPSLQPSPRANFSLSSMVNGDLLMFGGEYFDGECNVCYNELYRWNLEANEWKLISSPNTPPPRCSHQSVVYRDHLYVFGGEFATADQFYHYRVRHIHNHDLSTRTITCSSCE
;
A
#
# COMPACT_ATOMS: atom_id res chain seq x y z
N MET A 1 67.03 -30.63 -29.03
CA MET A 1 65.58 -30.92 -28.88
C MET A 1 65.20 -30.92 -27.39
N ALA A 2 64.99 -29.76 -26.73
CA ALA A 2 64.69 -29.76 -25.27
C ALA A 2 63.87 -28.56 -24.73
N LYS A 3 63.53 -27.56 -25.56
CA LYS A 3 62.83 -26.33 -25.10
C LYS A 3 61.31 -26.33 -25.35
N LYS A 4 60.78 -27.28 -26.13
CA LYS A 4 59.34 -27.29 -26.52
C LYS A 4 58.47 -28.10 -25.54
N ASP A 5 59.01 -29.13 -24.90
CA ASP A 5 58.23 -30.03 -24.03
C ASP A 5 58.02 -29.48 -22.60
N LYS A 6 58.91 -28.60 -22.11
CA LYS A 6 58.74 -27.94 -20.80
C LYS A 6 57.58 -26.94 -20.75
N LYS A 7 57.23 -26.31 -21.89
CA LYS A 7 56.18 -25.27 -21.95
C LYS A 7 54.76 -25.86 -21.93
N ALA A 8 54.58 -27.05 -22.51
CA ALA A 8 53.30 -27.78 -22.47
C ALA A 8 53.00 -28.39 -21.09
N ALA A 9 54.03 -28.81 -20.35
CA ALA A 9 53.87 -29.34 -18.99
C ALA A 9 53.52 -28.25 -17.95
N ALA A 10 54.01 -27.03 -18.13
CA ALA A 10 53.67 -25.87 -17.28
C ALA A 10 52.19 -25.46 -17.47
N ALA A 11 51.73 -25.33 -18.71
CA ALA A 11 50.35 -24.96 -19.02
C ALA A 11 49.31 -25.96 -18.45
N LYS A 12 49.58 -27.28 -18.51
CA LYS A 12 48.72 -28.30 -17.91
C LYS A 12 48.70 -28.26 -16.37
N LYS A 13 49.77 -27.77 -15.74
CA LYS A 13 49.86 -27.63 -14.28
C LYS A 13 49.08 -26.41 -13.78
N ASP A 14 49.12 -25.32 -14.55
CA ASP A 14 48.41 -24.08 -14.22
C ASP A 14 46.90 -24.21 -14.42
N GLU A 15 46.45 -24.93 -15.46
CA GLU A 15 45.02 -25.24 -15.67
C GLU A 15 44.46 -26.15 -14.55
N LYS A 16 45.27 -27.10 -14.07
CA LYS A 16 44.90 -27.98 -12.94
C LYS A 16 44.80 -27.20 -11.63
N LYS A 17 45.68 -26.22 -11.39
CA LYS A 17 45.61 -25.32 -10.23
C LYS A 17 44.40 -24.39 -10.30
N ALA A 18 44.13 -23.76 -11.45
CA ALA A 18 42.96 -22.91 -11.64
C ALA A 18 41.64 -23.66 -11.39
N ARG A 19 41.54 -24.92 -11.85
CA ARG A 19 40.36 -25.76 -11.59
C ARG A 19 40.21 -26.16 -10.12
N GLN A 20 41.31 -26.30 -9.38
CA GLN A 20 41.30 -26.56 -7.93
C GLN A 20 40.90 -25.31 -7.15
N GLU A 21 41.39 -24.14 -7.54
CA GLU A 21 41.01 -22.84 -6.95
C GLU A 21 39.54 -22.51 -7.18
N LEU A 22 39.01 -22.74 -8.39
CA LEU A 22 37.57 -22.62 -8.70
C LEU A 22 36.70 -23.57 -7.87
N LYS A 23 37.18 -24.80 -7.60
CA LYS A 23 36.48 -25.73 -6.71
C LYS A 23 36.52 -25.25 -5.26
N GLN A 24 37.66 -24.74 -4.79
CA GLN A 24 37.81 -24.22 -3.44
C GLN A 24 36.96 -22.97 -3.22
N GLN A 25 36.89 -22.05 -4.20
CA GLN A 25 36.02 -20.87 -4.17
C GLN A 25 34.54 -21.26 -4.12
N LYS A 26 34.12 -22.29 -4.87
CA LYS A 26 32.74 -22.82 -4.82
C LYS A 26 32.40 -23.46 -3.46
N ILE A 27 33.36 -24.14 -2.82
CA ILE A 27 33.18 -24.73 -1.49
C ILE A 27 33.10 -23.63 -0.42
N ASN A 28 33.99 -22.64 -0.46
CA ASN A 28 33.98 -21.52 0.48
C ASN A 28 32.69 -20.69 0.34
N LYS A 29 32.20 -20.46 -0.88
CA LYS A 29 30.91 -19.76 -1.12
C LYS A 29 29.72 -20.56 -0.58
N LYS A 30 29.72 -21.88 -0.72
CA LYS A 30 28.69 -22.75 -0.12
C LYS A 30 28.75 -22.77 1.40
N LYS A 31 29.96 -22.72 1.98
CA LYS A 31 30.16 -22.74 3.43
C LYS A 31 29.71 -21.40 4.06
N ALA A 32 30.09 -20.28 3.45
CA ALA A 32 29.61 -18.95 3.86
C ALA A 32 28.08 -18.82 3.74
N SER A 33 27.48 -19.37 2.67
CA SER A 33 26.01 -19.39 2.52
C SER A 33 25.33 -20.30 3.54
N LYS A 34 26.01 -21.33 4.04
CA LYS A 34 25.47 -22.22 5.08
C LYS A 34 25.61 -21.60 6.47
N GLU A 35 26.72 -20.93 6.74
CA GLU A 35 26.97 -20.19 8.00
C GLU A 35 26.03 -18.98 8.13
N ALA A 36 25.73 -18.28 7.03
CA ALA A 36 24.70 -17.22 7.01
C ALA A 36 23.28 -17.77 7.28
N LYS A 37 22.98 -19.01 6.87
CA LYS A 37 21.70 -19.67 7.15
C LYS A 37 21.58 -20.21 8.58
N ASP A 38 22.70 -20.55 9.21
CA ASP A 38 22.76 -21.15 10.56
C ASP A 38 22.75 -20.08 11.67
N ALA A 39 23.05 -18.82 11.32
CA ALA A 39 23.08 -17.69 12.24
C ALA A 39 21.69 -17.15 12.65
N GLY A 40 20.59 -17.75 12.19
CA GLY A 40 19.23 -17.34 12.60
C GLY A 40 18.81 -15.94 12.13
N GLU A 41 19.53 -15.36 11.17
CA GLU A 41 19.06 -14.21 10.41
C GLU A 41 17.95 -14.72 9.47
N GLU A 42 16.72 -14.76 9.97
CA GLU A 42 15.55 -14.80 9.11
C GLU A 42 15.72 -13.68 8.08
N ASP A 43 15.77 -14.10 6.82
CA ASP A 43 16.16 -13.36 5.63
C ASP A 43 15.54 -11.94 5.63
N ILE A 44 16.26 -10.95 6.18
CA ILE A 44 15.77 -9.58 6.41
C ILE A 44 15.19 -9.00 5.12
N GLU A 45 15.82 -9.34 3.99
CA GLU A 45 15.36 -8.99 2.65
C GLU A 45 14.01 -9.63 2.29
N ALA A 46 13.77 -10.89 2.63
CA ALA A 46 12.49 -11.55 2.40
C ALA A 46 11.38 -10.97 3.28
N ILE A 47 11.71 -10.62 4.54
CA ILE A 47 10.79 -9.95 5.46
C ILE A 47 10.44 -8.56 4.92
N LEU A 48 11.43 -7.76 4.49
CA LEU A 48 11.21 -6.45 3.87
C LEU A 48 10.35 -6.57 2.61
N GLN A 49 10.60 -7.55 1.75
CA GLN A 49 9.78 -7.79 0.55
C GLN A 49 8.35 -8.21 0.89
N GLU A 50 8.15 -8.99 1.96
CA GLU A 50 6.82 -9.36 2.41
C GLU A 50 6.06 -8.16 2.99
N PHE A 51 6.73 -7.30 3.77
CA PHE A 51 6.17 -6.03 4.25
C PHE A 51 5.83 -5.09 3.09
N MET A 52 6.74 -4.93 2.12
CA MET A 52 6.48 -4.12 0.93
C MET A 52 5.31 -4.66 0.11
N LYS A 53 5.15 -5.98 -0.02
CA LYS A 53 3.98 -6.58 -0.67
C LYS A 53 2.69 -6.36 0.11
N LYS A 54 2.73 -6.51 1.43
CA LYS A 54 1.58 -6.24 2.32
C LYS A 54 1.19 -4.77 2.31
N ASP A 55 2.15 -3.87 2.23
CA ASP A 55 1.91 -2.43 2.16
C ASP A 55 1.44 -2.01 0.77
N ALA A 56 1.98 -2.58 -0.31
CA ALA A 56 1.45 -2.37 -1.66
C ALA A 56 0.01 -2.88 -1.80
N ALA A 57 -0.32 -4.02 -1.18
CA ALA A 57 -1.69 -4.55 -1.16
C ALA A 57 -2.67 -3.65 -0.40
N LYS A 58 -2.20 -2.95 0.64
CA LYS A 58 -2.97 -1.93 1.38
C LYS A 58 -3.16 -0.61 0.61
N VAL A 59 -2.38 -0.40 -0.46
CA VAL A 59 -2.33 0.85 -1.24
C VAL A 59 -3.03 0.72 -2.60
N ALA A 60 -3.59 -0.44 -2.93
CA ALA A 60 -4.30 -0.63 -4.19
C ALA A 60 -5.61 0.19 -4.24
N ILE A 61 -5.56 1.39 -4.83
CA ILE A 61 -6.73 2.23 -5.11
C ILE A 61 -7.29 1.90 -6.49
N ALA A 62 -8.55 1.45 -6.53
CA ALA A 62 -9.30 1.25 -7.76
C ALA A 62 -10.21 2.45 -8.01
N VAL A 63 -10.10 3.08 -9.18
CA VAL A 63 -10.99 4.16 -9.62
C VAL A 63 -11.82 3.65 -10.78
N VAL A 64 -13.13 3.52 -10.56
CA VAL A 64 -14.07 2.95 -11.53
C VAL A 64 -15.06 4.05 -11.92
N PRO A 65 -15.38 4.23 -13.22
CA PRO A 65 -16.48 5.12 -13.61
C PRO A 65 -17.79 4.64 -12.97
N SER A 66 -18.54 5.56 -12.39
CA SER A 66 -19.80 5.26 -11.71
C SER A 66 -20.92 6.16 -12.21
N LEU A 67 -22.15 5.76 -11.95
CA LEU A 67 -23.29 6.66 -12.06
C LEU A 67 -23.29 7.66 -10.90
N GLN A 68 -24.23 8.60 -10.93
CA GLN A 68 -24.47 9.49 -9.81
C GLN A 68 -24.76 8.68 -8.53
N PRO A 69 -24.30 9.16 -7.36
CA PRO A 69 -24.58 8.50 -6.10
C PRO A 69 -26.08 8.39 -5.80
N SER A 70 -26.46 7.37 -5.03
CA SER A 70 -27.82 7.28 -4.49
C SER A 70 -28.16 8.48 -3.59
N PRO A 71 -29.45 8.85 -3.47
CA PRO A 71 -29.89 9.86 -2.52
C PRO A 71 -29.39 9.54 -1.12
N ARG A 72 -28.70 10.48 -0.49
CA ARG A 72 -28.12 10.35 0.85
C ARG A 72 -28.02 11.70 1.53
N ALA A 73 -28.16 11.71 2.85
CA ALA A 73 -28.00 12.87 3.72
C ALA A 73 -26.71 12.74 4.54
N ASN A 74 -26.29 13.83 5.19
CA ASN A 74 -25.17 13.83 6.14
C ASN A 74 -23.84 13.26 5.58
N PHE A 75 -23.64 13.40 4.27
CA PHE A 75 -22.36 13.17 3.59
C PHE A 75 -21.46 14.40 3.72
N SER A 76 -20.16 14.24 3.51
CA SER A 76 -19.26 15.38 3.35
C SER A 76 -18.87 15.56 1.88
N LEU A 77 -18.70 16.82 1.49
CA LEU A 77 -18.25 17.22 0.15
C LEU A 77 -17.05 18.15 0.31
N SER A 78 -15.91 17.74 -0.24
CA SER A 78 -14.66 18.50 -0.19
C SER A 78 -14.15 18.83 -1.58
N SER A 79 -13.73 20.08 -1.79
CA SER A 79 -13.12 20.52 -3.05
C SER A 79 -11.64 20.16 -3.12
N MET A 80 -11.21 19.61 -4.24
CA MET A 80 -9.80 19.36 -4.55
C MET A 80 -9.15 20.57 -5.23
N VAL A 81 -7.81 20.62 -5.18
CA VAL A 81 -7.02 21.71 -5.81
C VAL A 81 -7.20 21.74 -7.33
N ASN A 82 -7.47 20.58 -7.94
CA ASN A 82 -7.72 20.46 -9.39
C ASN A 82 -9.15 20.87 -9.80
N GLY A 83 -10.01 21.28 -8.87
CA GLY A 83 -11.40 21.66 -9.13
C GLY A 83 -12.41 20.51 -9.10
N ASP A 84 -11.99 19.26 -8.95
CA ASP A 84 -12.91 18.15 -8.73
C ASP A 84 -13.50 18.20 -7.30
N LEU A 85 -14.64 17.55 -7.10
CA LEU A 85 -15.27 17.39 -5.79
C LEU A 85 -15.16 15.95 -5.31
N LEU A 86 -14.79 15.76 -4.04
CA LEU A 86 -14.81 14.48 -3.35
C LEU A 86 -16.02 14.39 -2.43
N MET A 87 -16.78 13.32 -2.54
CA MET A 87 -17.93 13.04 -1.68
C MET A 87 -17.66 11.76 -0.90
N PHE A 88 -17.77 11.80 0.43
CA PHE A 88 -17.56 10.63 1.28
C PHE A 88 -18.78 10.33 2.15
N GLY A 89 -19.09 9.04 2.27
CA GLY A 89 -20.04 8.48 3.23
C GLY A 89 -21.49 8.97 3.06
N GLY A 90 -22.11 9.30 4.19
CA GLY A 90 -23.51 9.71 4.28
C GLY A 90 -24.42 8.58 4.73
N GLU A 91 -25.70 8.89 4.88
CA GLU A 91 -26.73 7.93 5.27
C GLU A 91 -28.00 8.07 4.43
N TYR A 92 -28.78 7.00 4.39
CA TYR A 92 -30.12 7.00 3.83
C TYR A 92 -31.06 6.33 4.82
N PHE A 93 -32.20 6.95 5.05
CA PHE A 93 -33.26 6.43 5.91
C PHE A 93 -34.53 6.27 5.08
N ASP A 94 -35.03 5.04 4.98
CA ASP A 94 -36.23 4.70 4.21
C ASP A 94 -37.53 4.72 5.05
N GLY A 95 -37.43 4.99 6.36
CA GLY A 95 -38.54 4.93 7.30
C GLY A 95 -38.46 3.74 8.27
N GLU A 96 -37.73 2.69 7.91
CA GLU A 96 -37.60 1.47 8.71
C GLU A 96 -36.13 1.19 9.08
N CYS A 97 -35.21 1.41 8.15
CA CYS A 97 -33.78 1.13 8.29
C CYS A 97 -32.94 2.38 7.97
N ASN A 98 -31.92 2.62 8.80
CA ASN A 98 -30.85 3.57 8.50
C ASN A 98 -29.67 2.82 7.88
N VAL A 99 -29.25 3.23 6.69
CA VAL A 99 -28.09 2.69 5.99
C VAL A 99 -27.01 3.76 5.91
N CYS A 100 -25.88 3.53 6.58
CA CYS A 100 -24.68 4.34 6.42
C CYS A 100 -23.80 3.82 5.28
N TYR A 101 -23.17 4.73 4.56
CA TYR A 101 -22.25 4.43 3.46
C TYR A 101 -20.79 4.71 3.83
N ASN A 102 -19.85 3.99 3.21
CA ASN A 102 -18.41 4.24 3.27
C ASN A 102 -17.81 4.54 1.89
N GLU A 103 -18.64 4.80 0.90
CA GLU A 103 -18.19 5.01 -0.47
C GLU A 103 -17.52 6.38 -0.61
N LEU A 104 -16.42 6.44 -1.37
CA LEU A 104 -15.76 7.68 -1.77
C LEU A 104 -16.00 7.92 -3.26
N TYR A 105 -16.73 8.98 -3.59
CA TYR A 105 -16.95 9.41 -4.95
C TYR A 105 -16.09 10.61 -5.30
N ARG A 106 -15.64 10.66 -6.55
CA ARG A 106 -15.05 11.85 -7.17
C ARG A 106 -15.94 12.30 -8.30
N TRP A 107 -16.35 13.56 -8.25
CA TRP A 107 -17.07 14.21 -9.32
C TRP A 107 -16.14 15.19 -10.03
N ASN A 108 -15.95 14.97 -11.33
CA ASN A 108 -15.22 15.90 -12.17
C ASN A 108 -16.18 16.93 -12.74
N LEU A 109 -15.98 18.21 -12.38
CA LEU A 109 -16.87 19.30 -12.78
C LEU A 109 -16.79 19.62 -14.28
N GLU A 110 -15.62 19.45 -14.90
CA GLU A 110 -15.41 19.78 -16.31
C GLU A 110 -16.04 18.74 -17.25
N ALA A 111 -15.81 17.47 -16.97
CA ALA A 111 -16.35 16.34 -17.73
C ALA A 111 -17.77 15.95 -17.30
N ASN A 112 -18.23 16.46 -16.15
CA ASN A 112 -19.48 16.06 -15.49
C ASN A 112 -19.60 14.54 -15.28
N GLU A 113 -18.51 13.92 -14.83
CA GLU A 113 -18.40 12.47 -14.65
C GLU A 113 -18.22 12.08 -13.18
N TRP A 114 -18.92 11.03 -12.76
CA TRP A 114 -18.75 10.41 -11.45
C TRP A 114 -17.79 9.22 -11.53
N LYS A 115 -16.91 9.12 -10.53
CA LYS A 115 -15.97 8.02 -10.37
C LYS A 115 -16.03 7.53 -8.93
N LEU A 116 -16.21 6.22 -8.75
CA LEU A 116 -16.11 5.57 -7.46
C LEU A 116 -14.65 5.22 -7.19
N ILE A 117 -14.15 5.66 -6.03
CA ILE A 117 -12.81 5.36 -5.55
C ILE A 117 -12.96 4.30 -4.45
N SER A 118 -12.39 3.13 -4.68
CA SER A 118 -12.35 2.04 -3.72
C SER A 118 -10.92 1.79 -3.27
N SER A 119 -10.73 1.68 -1.95
CA SER A 119 -9.46 1.35 -1.31
C SER A 119 -9.70 0.31 -0.22
N PRO A 120 -8.79 -0.67 -0.03
CA PRO A 120 -8.90 -1.63 1.06
C PRO A 120 -8.85 -0.97 2.45
N ASN A 121 -8.29 0.24 2.56
CA ASN A 121 -8.19 1.02 3.80
C ASN A 121 -9.25 2.11 3.93
N THR A 122 -10.41 1.94 3.28
CA THR A 122 -11.50 2.92 3.36
C THR A 122 -12.09 2.93 4.78
N PRO A 123 -12.37 4.12 5.37
CA PRO A 123 -12.96 4.18 6.71
C PRO A 123 -14.30 3.42 6.77
N PRO A 124 -14.67 2.86 7.93
CA PRO A 124 -15.97 2.22 8.10
C PRO A 124 -17.15 3.16 7.78
N PRO A 125 -18.33 2.62 7.40
CA PRO A 125 -19.52 3.40 7.04
C PRO A 125 -19.89 4.44 8.08
N ARG A 126 -20.04 5.71 7.68
CA ARG A 126 -20.30 6.80 8.63
C ARG A 126 -21.07 7.97 8.03
N CYS A 127 -21.83 8.64 8.88
CA CYS A 127 -22.57 9.85 8.56
C CYS A 127 -22.18 11.00 9.50
N SER A 128 -22.58 12.23 9.18
CA SER A 128 -22.37 13.42 10.02
C SER A 128 -20.91 13.71 10.37
N HIS A 129 -19.98 13.29 9.49
CA HIS A 129 -18.56 13.54 9.64
C HIS A 129 -18.18 14.86 8.94
N GLN A 130 -17.03 15.40 9.32
CA GLN A 130 -16.41 16.52 8.62
C GLN A 130 -15.25 16.01 7.78
N SER A 131 -15.05 16.57 6.61
CA SER A 131 -13.87 16.28 5.80
C SER A 131 -13.20 17.54 5.30
N VAL A 132 -11.89 17.45 5.08
CA VAL A 132 -11.09 18.53 4.50
C VAL A 132 -10.05 17.94 3.57
N VAL A 133 -9.91 18.55 2.41
CA VAL A 133 -8.80 18.25 1.50
C VAL A 133 -7.65 19.21 1.81
N TYR A 134 -6.48 18.67 2.13
CA TYR A 134 -5.26 19.45 2.28
C TYR A 134 -4.14 18.87 1.43
N ARG A 135 -3.65 19.66 0.47
CA ARG A 135 -2.79 19.22 -0.63
C ARG A 135 -3.51 18.11 -1.39
N ASP A 136 -2.85 16.99 -1.44
CA ASP A 136 -3.35 15.79 -2.04
C ASP A 136 -4.11 14.93 -1.03
N HIS A 137 -4.12 15.28 0.25
CA HIS A 137 -4.77 14.73 1.45
C HIS A 137 -6.31 14.79 1.60
N LEU A 138 -7.13 13.73 1.54
CA LEU A 138 -8.49 13.77 2.15
C LEU A 138 -8.43 13.31 3.61
N TYR A 139 -8.79 14.22 4.50
CA TYR A 139 -8.93 13.98 5.93
C TYR A 139 -10.38 13.91 6.34
N VAL A 140 -10.74 12.89 7.13
CA VAL A 140 -12.10 12.67 7.63
C VAL A 140 -12.07 12.64 9.15
N PHE A 141 -12.86 13.50 9.77
CA PHE A 141 -12.92 13.69 11.22
C PHE A 141 -14.33 13.41 11.76
N GLY A 142 -14.36 12.64 12.85
CA GLY A 142 -15.59 12.32 13.56
C GLY A 142 -16.60 11.53 12.72
N GLY A 143 -17.87 11.85 12.94
CA GLY A 143 -19.02 11.15 12.40
C GLY A 143 -19.56 10.09 13.34
N GLU A 144 -20.79 9.67 13.06
CA GLU A 144 -21.45 8.56 13.73
C GLU A 144 -21.26 7.28 12.92
N PHE A 145 -21.04 6.18 13.65
CA PHE A 145 -20.98 4.84 13.08
C PHE A 145 -22.32 4.16 13.35
N ALA A 146 -23.01 3.70 12.31
CA ALA A 146 -24.24 2.93 12.47
C ALA A 146 -23.91 1.51 12.97
N THR A 147 -23.67 1.38 14.27
CA THR A 147 -23.90 0.14 15.01
C THR A 147 -24.86 0.42 16.14
N ALA A 148 -25.87 -0.44 16.27
CA ALA A 148 -26.94 -0.33 17.27
C ALA A 148 -26.49 -0.21 18.73
N ASP A 149 -25.19 -0.39 19.03
CA ASP A 149 -24.67 -0.51 20.38
C ASP A 149 -23.44 0.35 20.67
N GLN A 150 -22.88 1.09 19.69
CA GLN A 150 -21.58 1.75 19.87
C GLN A 150 -21.47 3.10 19.14
N PHE A 151 -21.78 4.17 19.87
CA PHE A 151 -21.37 5.54 19.53
C PHE A 151 -19.88 5.70 19.83
N TYR A 152 -19.00 5.18 18.97
CA TYR A 152 -17.58 5.53 19.08
C TYR A 152 -17.40 6.99 18.68
N HIS A 153 -17.40 7.86 19.68
CA HIS A 153 -16.68 9.13 19.59
C HIS A 153 -15.20 8.76 19.48
N TYR A 154 -14.71 8.55 18.26
CA TYR A 154 -13.28 8.54 18.04
C TYR A 154 -12.79 9.94 18.38
N ARG A 155 -12.29 10.11 19.62
CA ARG A 155 -11.40 11.22 19.97
C ARG A 155 -10.34 11.28 18.88
N VAL A 156 -10.18 12.48 18.32
CA VAL A 156 -9.18 12.91 17.33
C VAL A 156 -7.87 12.12 17.42
N ARG A 157 -7.81 10.92 16.81
CA ARG A 157 -6.60 10.08 16.77
C ARG A 157 -6.42 9.28 15.49
N HIS A 158 -7.38 9.33 14.56
CA HIS A 158 -7.25 8.67 13.26
C HIS A 158 -7.32 9.72 12.15
N ILE A 159 -6.17 10.35 11.92
CA ILE A 159 -5.94 11.18 10.74
C ILE A 159 -5.85 10.20 9.56
N HIS A 160 -6.91 10.12 8.76
CA HIS A 160 -6.83 9.47 7.46
C HIS A 160 -6.26 10.49 6.48
N ASN A 161 -5.17 10.11 5.83
CA ASN A 161 -4.40 10.93 4.93
C ASN A 161 -4.54 10.26 3.56
N HIS A 162 -5.53 10.64 2.73
CA HIS A 162 -5.56 10.21 1.34
C HIS A 162 -4.67 11.10 0.46
N ASP A 163 -3.47 10.72 0.03
CA ASP A 163 -2.64 11.45 -0.95
C ASP A 163 -3.20 11.25 -2.37
N LEU A 164 -3.59 12.29 -3.08
CA LEU A 164 -4.01 12.37 -4.48
C LEU A 164 -2.84 12.43 -5.48
N SER A 165 -1.61 12.76 -5.06
CA SER A 165 -0.41 12.69 -5.92
C SER A 165 0.18 11.28 -5.96
N THR A 166 0.11 10.56 -4.84
CA THR A 166 0.62 9.18 -4.71
C THR A 166 -0.47 8.12 -4.51
N ARG A 167 -1.75 8.51 -4.39
CA ARG A 167 -2.91 7.61 -4.22
C ARG A 167 -2.76 6.65 -3.04
N THR A 168 -2.52 7.18 -1.83
CA THR A 168 -2.36 6.41 -0.59
C THR A 168 -3.30 6.89 0.51
N ILE A 169 -4.02 6.00 1.21
CA ILE A 169 -4.73 6.32 2.47
C ILE A 169 -3.89 5.81 3.63
N THR A 170 -3.33 6.72 4.44
CA THR A 170 -2.62 6.35 5.68
C THR A 170 -3.48 6.71 6.90
N CYS A 171 -3.67 5.75 7.81
CA CYS A 171 -4.26 6.00 9.13
C CYS A 171 -3.09 6.15 10.11
N SER A 172 -2.72 7.38 10.44
CA SER A 172 -1.66 7.61 11.43
C SER A 172 -2.27 7.55 12.83
N SER A 173 -2.12 6.41 13.48
CA SER A 173 -2.22 6.31 14.94
C SER A 173 -0.97 6.98 15.53
N CYS A 174 -1.12 8.14 16.17
CA CYS A 174 -0.08 8.64 17.07
C CYS A 174 -0.17 7.84 18.38
N GLU A 175 0.97 7.26 18.80
CA GLU A 175 1.19 6.74 20.16
C GLU A 175 0.85 7.79 21.23
#